data_AF-A0A9W9Q2X7-F1
#
_entry.id   AF-A0A9W9Q2X7-F1
#
_cell.length_a   1.000
_cell.length_b   1.000
_cell.length_c   1.000
_cell.angle_alpha   90.00
_cell.angle_beta   90.00
_cell.angle_gamma   90.00
#
_symmetry.space_group_name_H-M   'P 1'
#
loop_
_entity.id
_entity.type
_entity.pdbx_description
1 polymer ?
#
loop_
_entity_poly.entity_id
_entity_poly.type
_entity_poly.pdbx_seq_one_letter_code
_entity_poly.pdbx_strand_id
1 'polypeptide(L)'
;MFSRTAPKFMRYAARPSLRTPVTRQSGPLRAIPAVTSARSFFSSPASAKGIQPDSSDPKPPNPQSPVAGAAEHVVEPTPLTPEEYYEYSEHYFNYLVQQLEKAQEEGSDVEAEYSAGVLNISVPAIGTFVLNKQPPNKQIWLSSPLSGPKRFDWIVEGDRMHEKQDTREFANGQWVYLRDGSNLTDLLNSELTLNLPKDIYSEILD
;
A
#
# COMPACT_ATOMS: atom_id res chain seq x y z
N MET A 1 63.29 28.81 32.15
CA MET A 1 63.07 29.67 30.98
C MET A 1 63.48 28.88 29.74
N PHE A 2 62.53 28.29 29.02
CA PHE A 2 62.83 27.53 27.81
C PHE A 2 61.85 27.91 26.70
N SER A 3 62.45 28.17 25.55
CA SER A 3 61.93 28.89 24.40
C SER A 3 60.80 28.16 23.66
N ARG A 4 59.86 28.95 23.14
CA ARG A 4 58.81 28.55 22.21
C ARG A 4 59.37 28.54 20.77
N THR A 5 59.26 27.40 20.09
CA THR A 5 59.62 27.25 18.67
C THR A 5 58.33 27.22 17.83
N ALA A 6 58.27 28.04 16.78
CA ALA A 6 57.15 28.18 15.85
C ALA A 6 57.08 27.02 14.81
N PRO A 7 55.90 26.72 14.22
CA PRO A 7 55.77 25.68 13.23
C PRO A 7 56.13 26.17 11.81
N LYS A 8 56.75 25.28 11.02
CA LYS A 8 57.08 25.47 9.61
C LYS A 8 55.84 25.25 8.73
N PHE A 9 55.58 26.20 7.84
CA PHE A 9 54.59 26.09 6.77
C PHE A 9 55.00 25.04 5.74
N MET A 10 54.17 24.02 5.51
CA MET A 10 54.27 23.15 4.33
C MET A 10 53.69 23.86 3.11
N ARG A 11 54.51 23.95 2.05
CA ARG A 11 54.10 24.45 0.73
C ARG A 11 53.38 23.33 -0.01
N TYR A 12 52.10 23.55 -0.33
CA TYR A 12 51.37 22.69 -1.26
C TYR A 12 51.90 22.90 -2.68
N ALA A 13 52.40 21.82 -3.30
CA ALA A 13 52.77 21.80 -4.70
C ALA A 13 51.50 21.69 -5.57
N ALA A 14 51.20 22.73 -6.34
CA ALA A 14 50.11 22.73 -7.31
C ALA A 14 50.51 21.89 -8.54
N ARG A 15 49.74 20.82 -8.81
CA ARG A 15 49.86 20.04 -10.06
C ARG A 15 49.15 20.78 -11.19
N PRO A 16 49.77 20.98 -12.37
CA PRO A 16 49.06 21.54 -13.52
C PRO A 16 48.12 20.47 -14.12
N SER A 17 46.82 20.77 -14.15
CA SER A 17 45.84 19.96 -14.89
C SER A 17 45.90 20.33 -16.37
N LEU A 18 46.33 19.38 -17.20
CA LEU A 18 46.23 19.47 -18.66
C LEU A 18 44.74 19.38 -19.05
N ARG A 19 44.12 20.51 -19.37
CA ARG A 19 42.79 20.56 -20.00
C ARG A 19 42.95 20.44 -21.52
N THR A 20 42.55 19.31 -22.08
CA THR A 20 42.33 19.16 -23.51
C THR A 20 41.02 19.87 -23.91
N PRO A 21 40.99 20.66 -25.00
CA PRO A 21 39.74 21.17 -25.54
C PRO A 21 39.03 20.07 -26.33
N VAL A 22 37.83 19.68 -25.90
CA VAL A 22 36.90 18.89 -26.71
C VAL A 22 36.29 19.83 -27.75
N THR A 23 36.65 19.65 -29.02
CA THR A 23 35.98 20.27 -30.16
C THR A 23 34.57 19.67 -30.28
N ARG A 24 33.55 20.47 -29.92
CA ARG A 24 32.15 20.14 -30.12
C ARG A 24 31.82 20.32 -31.60
N GLN A 25 31.77 19.24 -32.36
CA GLN A 25 31.21 19.26 -33.71
C GLN A 25 29.70 19.50 -33.62
N SER A 26 29.24 20.65 -34.11
CA SER A 26 27.83 20.92 -34.38
C SER A 26 27.43 20.19 -35.66
N GLY A 27 26.84 19.00 -35.51
CA GLY A 27 26.10 18.36 -36.60
C GLY A 27 24.83 19.15 -36.95
N PRO A 28 24.34 19.10 -38.20
CA PRO A 28 23.12 19.78 -38.60
C PRO A 28 21.92 19.23 -37.82
N LEU A 29 21.13 20.14 -37.23
CA LEU A 29 19.85 19.82 -36.61
C LEU A 29 18.90 19.30 -37.69
N ARG A 30 18.63 18.00 -37.68
CA ARG A 30 17.52 17.42 -38.45
C ARG A 30 16.22 17.86 -37.77
N ALA A 31 15.53 18.82 -38.38
CA ALA A 31 14.22 19.27 -37.93
C ALA A 31 13.26 18.08 -37.88
N ILE A 32 12.79 17.76 -36.68
CA ILE A 32 11.70 16.82 -36.45
C ILE A 32 10.42 17.60 -36.81
N PRO A 33 9.56 17.14 -37.73
CA PRO A 33 8.26 17.76 -37.90
C PRO A 33 7.51 17.60 -36.58
N ALA A 34 7.14 18.72 -35.97
CA ALA A 34 6.19 18.72 -34.87
C ALA A 34 4.86 18.22 -35.43
N VAL A 35 4.53 16.95 -35.17
CA VAL A 35 3.18 16.45 -35.32
C VAL A 35 2.38 17.13 -34.22
N THR A 36 1.79 18.28 -34.56
CA THR A 36 0.71 18.89 -33.82
C THR A 36 -0.47 17.93 -33.92
N SER A 37 -0.55 16.99 -32.98
CA SER A 37 -1.77 16.22 -32.78
C SER A 37 -2.79 17.21 -32.23
N ALA A 38 -3.54 17.84 -33.14
CA ALA A 38 -4.68 18.66 -32.82
C ALA A 38 -5.69 17.76 -32.10
N ARG A 39 -5.70 17.84 -30.77
CA ARG A 39 -6.73 17.20 -29.95
C ARG A 39 -8.06 17.78 -30.40
N SER A 40 -8.82 16.98 -31.11
CA SER A 40 -10.16 17.30 -31.56
C SER A 40 -11.05 17.41 -30.31
N PHE A 41 -11.62 18.58 -30.08
CA PHE A 41 -12.65 18.76 -29.06
C PHE A 41 -13.92 18.11 -29.58
N PHE A 42 -14.30 16.96 -29.02
CA PHE A 42 -15.62 16.39 -29.25
C PHE A 42 -16.63 17.17 -28.40
N SER A 43 -17.40 18.05 -29.04
CA SER A 43 -18.63 18.61 -28.48
C SER A 43 -19.73 17.57 -28.65
N SER A 44 -20.17 16.98 -27.55
CA SER A 44 -21.45 16.24 -27.56
C SER A 44 -22.59 17.24 -27.76
N PRO A 45 -23.60 16.94 -28.60
CA PRO A 45 -24.78 17.78 -28.68
C PRO A 45 -25.51 17.76 -27.33
N ALA A 46 -25.81 18.95 -26.79
CA ALA A 46 -26.70 19.07 -25.64
C ALA A 46 -28.11 18.65 -26.07
N SER A 47 -28.65 17.59 -25.46
CA SER A 47 -30.08 17.29 -25.60
C SER A 47 -30.88 18.38 -24.89
N ALA A 48 -31.45 19.30 -25.67
CA ALA A 48 -32.46 20.22 -25.19
C ALA A 48 -33.72 19.40 -24.86
N LYS A 49 -33.88 18.99 -23.60
CA LYS A 49 -35.19 18.61 -23.09
C LYS A 49 -36.05 19.86 -23.08
N GLY A 50 -36.96 19.96 -24.05
CA GLY A 50 -37.93 21.03 -24.15
C GLY A 50 -38.73 21.17 -22.86
N ILE A 51 -38.91 22.41 -22.43
CA ILE A 51 -39.75 22.77 -21.30
C ILE A 51 -41.21 22.61 -21.78
N GLN A 52 -41.83 21.50 -21.44
CA GLN A 52 -43.29 21.37 -21.49
C GLN A 52 -43.83 22.02 -20.21
N PRO A 53 -44.83 22.93 -20.28
CA PRO A 53 -45.29 23.70 -19.12
C PRO A 53 -46.17 22.90 -18.12
N ASP A 54 -46.26 21.57 -18.26
CA ASP A 54 -46.92 20.68 -17.30
C ASP A 54 -46.14 19.35 -17.25
N SER A 55 -45.02 19.34 -16.54
CA SER A 55 -44.36 18.10 -16.15
C SER A 55 -44.16 18.17 -14.64
N SER A 56 -44.93 17.36 -13.91
CA SER A 56 -44.82 17.21 -12.46
C SER A 56 -43.35 16.95 -12.06
N ASP A 57 -42.88 17.67 -11.04
CA ASP A 57 -41.56 17.45 -10.44
C ASP A 57 -41.37 15.96 -10.14
N PRO A 58 -40.43 15.25 -10.79
CA PRO A 58 -40.12 13.90 -10.37
C PRO A 58 -39.48 14.01 -8.98
N LYS A 59 -40.15 13.42 -7.98
CA LYS A 59 -39.63 13.31 -6.61
C LYS A 59 -38.19 12.79 -6.68
N PRO A 60 -37.23 13.37 -5.93
CA PRO A 60 -35.85 12.90 -5.90
C PRO A 60 -35.83 11.39 -5.67
N PRO A 61 -34.95 10.64 -6.36
CA PRO A 61 -34.87 9.20 -6.17
C PRO A 61 -34.63 8.93 -4.68
N ASN A 62 -35.60 8.25 -4.08
CA ASN A 62 -35.49 7.72 -2.73
C ASN A 62 -34.15 6.95 -2.67
N PRO A 63 -33.27 7.17 -1.68
CA PRO A 63 -32.08 6.34 -1.55
C PRO A 63 -32.58 4.89 -1.43
N GLN A 64 -32.41 4.13 -2.52
CA GLN A 64 -32.77 2.73 -2.55
C GLN A 64 -31.91 2.07 -1.49
N SER A 65 -32.57 1.47 -0.49
CA SER A 65 -31.95 0.50 0.41
C SER A 65 -31.10 -0.46 -0.41
N PRO A 66 -29.92 -0.87 0.09
CA PRO A 66 -29.00 -1.69 -0.69
C PRO A 66 -29.72 -2.94 -1.18
N VAL A 67 -29.62 -3.17 -2.48
CA VAL A 67 -30.04 -4.40 -3.13
C VAL A 67 -29.38 -5.57 -2.41
N ALA A 68 -30.18 -6.58 -2.06
CA ALA A 68 -29.72 -7.81 -1.45
C ALA A 68 -28.60 -8.44 -2.31
N GLY A 69 -27.41 -8.60 -1.73
CA GLY A 69 -26.30 -9.35 -2.34
C GLY A 69 -24.93 -8.67 -2.36
N ALA A 70 -24.81 -7.40 -1.99
CA ALA A 70 -23.51 -6.78 -1.76
C ALA A 70 -23.10 -6.96 -0.30
N ALA A 71 -21.91 -7.53 -0.09
CA ALA A 71 -21.31 -7.74 1.24
C ALA A 71 -21.48 -6.49 2.13
N GLU A 72 -21.82 -6.71 3.40
CA GLU A 72 -21.88 -5.67 4.43
C GLU A 72 -20.60 -4.82 4.34
N HIS A 73 -20.70 -3.64 3.75
CA HIS A 73 -19.56 -2.77 3.55
C HIS A 73 -19.18 -2.22 4.92
N VAL A 74 -18.08 -2.69 5.49
CA VAL A 74 -17.57 -2.14 6.74
C VAL A 74 -17.19 -0.69 6.46
N VAL A 75 -17.92 0.25 7.05
CA VAL A 75 -17.88 1.66 6.62
C VAL A 75 -16.74 2.41 7.29
N GLU A 76 -16.29 1.99 8.48
CA GLU A 76 -15.29 2.74 9.26
C GLU A 76 -14.25 1.80 9.91
N PRO A 77 -12.96 2.18 9.90
CA PRO A 77 -11.91 1.44 10.58
C PRO A 77 -11.97 1.67 12.10
N THR A 78 -11.62 0.65 12.89
CA THR A 78 -11.55 0.80 14.35
C THR A 78 -10.40 1.75 14.71
N PRO A 79 -10.64 2.79 15.53
CA PRO A 79 -9.59 3.73 15.90
C PRO A 79 -8.54 3.05 16.78
N LEU A 80 -7.31 2.98 16.29
CA LEU A 80 -6.15 2.48 17.04
C LEU A 80 -5.32 3.62 17.62
N THR A 81 -4.69 3.42 18.77
CA THR A 81 -3.54 4.23 19.21
C THR A 81 -2.29 3.88 18.38
N PRO A 82 -1.27 4.78 18.29
CA PRO A 82 -0.01 4.46 17.64
C PRO A 82 0.69 3.22 18.22
N GLU A 83 0.59 3.03 19.53
CA GLU A 83 1.16 1.91 20.28
C GLU A 83 0.47 0.58 19.91
N GLU A 84 -0.88 0.54 19.93
CA GLU A 84 -1.64 -0.65 19.53
C GLU A 84 -1.39 -1.02 18.07
N TYR A 85 -1.34 -0.02 17.17
CA TYR A 85 -0.99 -0.27 15.77
C TYR A 85 0.38 -0.94 15.64
N TYR A 86 1.38 -0.44 16.38
CA TYR A 86 2.72 -1.02 16.35
C TYR A 86 2.69 -2.47 16.84
N GLU A 87 2.06 -2.73 17.98
CA GLU A 87 1.94 -4.07 18.54
C GLU A 87 1.23 -5.05 17.59
N TYR A 88 0.06 -4.69 17.08
CA TYR A 88 -0.73 -5.56 16.20
C TYR A 88 -0.07 -5.78 14.83
N SER A 89 0.58 -4.76 14.28
CA SER A 89 1.28 -4.88 12.99
C SER A 89 2.64 -5.58 13.11
N GLU A 90 3.38 -5.40 14.20
CA GLU A 90 4.59 -6.20 14.48
C GLU A 90 4.24 -7.66 14.69
N HIS A 91 3.24 -7.96 15.51
CA HIS A 91 2.82 -9.33 15.72
C HIS A 91 2.42 -10.03 14.41
N TYR A 92 1.60 -9.36 13.59
CA TYR A 92 1.18 -9.90 12.30
C TYR A 92 2.36 -10.26 11.39
N PHE A 93 3.33 -9.33 11.26
CA PHE A 93 4.47 -9.53 10.38
C PHE A 93 5.40 -10.62 10.91
N ASN A 94 5.64 -10.67 12.23
CA ASN A 94 6.45 -11.73 12.83
C ASN A 94 5.83 -13.10 12.62
N TYR A 95 4.51 -13.21 12.78
CA TYR A 95 3.79 -14.46 12.53
C TYR A 95 3.83 -14.85 11.04
N LEU A 96 3.63 -13.88 10.15
CA LEU A 96 3.68 -14.10 8.71
C LEU A 96 5.07 -14.57 8.25
N VAL A 97 6.15 -13.96 8.75
CA VAL A 97 7.52 -14.38 8.46
C VAL A 97 7.75 -15.82 8.92
N GLN A 98 7.33 -16.18 10.12
CA GLN A 98 7.44 -17.57 10.61
C GLN A 98 6.70 -18.57 9.70
N GLN A 99 5.51 -18.23 9.22
CA GLN A 99 4.78 -19.12 8.30
C GLN A 99 5.44 -19.21 6.93
N LEU A 100 6.06 -18.14 6.44
CA LEU A 100 6.81 -18.14 5.18
C LEU A 100 8.08 -18.98 5.29
N GLU A 101 8.84 -18.85 6.38
CA GLU A 101 10.01 -19.69 6.67
C GLU A 101 9.62 -21.17 6.74
N LYS A 102 8.53 -21.49 7.42
CA LYS A 102 7.99 -22.85 7.47
C LYS A 102 7.59 -23.36 6.09
N ALA A 103 6.91 -22.56 5.28
CA ALA A 103 6.55 -22.95 3.91
C ALA A 103 7.79 -23.22 3.05
N GLN A 104 8.86 -22.45 3.25
CA GLN A 104 10.15 -22.67 2.59
C GLN A 104 10.79 -23.99 3.02
N GLU A 105 10.75 -24.34 4.32
CA GLU A 105 11.22 -25.64 4.83
C GLU A 105 10.41 -26.83 4.29
N GLU A 106 9.10 -26.66 4.06
CA GLU A 106 8.21 -27.65 3.46
C GLU A 106 8.43 -27.85 1.95
N GLY A 107 9.33 -27.08 1.33
CA GLY A 107 9.74 -27.20 -0.06
C GLY A 107 9.06 -26.22 -1.02
N SER A 108 8.47 -25.14 -0.50
CA SER A 108 8.03 -24.01 -1.33
C SER A 108 9.23 -23.16 -1.75
N ASP A 109 9.29 -22.73 -3.02
CA ASP A 109 10.37 -21.85 -3.50
C ASP A 109 10.17 -20.38 -3.11
N VAL A 110 9.43 -20.10 -2.04
CA VAL A 110 9.12 -18.75 -1.56
C VAL A 110 10.28 -18.23 -0.73
N GLU A 111 10.73 -17.00 -1.01
CA GLU A 111 11.76 -16.31 -0.23
C GLU A 111 11.17 -15.06 0.42
N ALA A 112 11.39 -14.90 1.72
CA ALA A 112 10.89 -13.75 2.50
C ALA A 112 12.05 -12.89 3.04
N GLU A 113 11.96 -11.58 2.84
CA GLU A 113 12.91 -10.61 3.40
C GLU A 113 12.15 -9.50 4.13
N TYR A 114 12.29 -9.45 5.46
CA TYR A 114 11.70 -8.42 6.30
C TYR A 114 12.73 -7.38 6.74
N SER A 115 12.50 -6.10 6.42
CA SER A 115 13.39 -5.00 6.77
C SER A 115 12.64 -3.69 6.96
N ALA A 116 12.88 -3.00 8.09
CA ALA A 116 12.38 -1.66 8.38
C ALA A 116 10.85 -1.47 8.17
N GLY A 117 10.04 -2.47 8.54
CA GLY A 117 8.59 -2.43 8.38
C GLY A 117 8.09 -2.79 6.97
N VAL A 118 8.99 -3.23 6.09
CA VAL A 118 8.67 -3.72 4.74
C VAL A 118 9.01 -5.20 4.67
N LEU A 119 8.05 -6.04 4.26
CA LEU A 119 8.22 -7.45 3.98
C LEU A 119 8.12 -7.68 2.47
N ASN A 120 9.22 -8.13 1.86
CA ASN A 120 9.26 -8.56 0.48
C ASN A 120 9.15 -10.08 0.42
N ILE A 121 8.22 -10.59 -0.38
CA ILE A 121 8.01 -12.02 -0.59
C ILE A 121 8.23 -12.30 -2.07
N SER A 122 9.30 -13.00 -2.41
CA SER A 122 9.62 -13.40 -3.77
C SER A 122 9.04 -14.79 -4.03
N VAL A 123 8.17 -14.89 -5.03
CA VAL A 123 7.61 -16.16 -5.47
C VAL A 123 8.01 -16.39 -6.92
N PRO A 124 8.81 -17.43 -7.23
CA PRO A 124 9.16 -17.78 -8.60
C PRO A 124 7.91 -17.96 -9.46
N ALA A 125 7.98 -17.52 -10.71
CA ALA A 125 6.89 -17.49 -11.70
C ALA A 125 5.73 -16.49 -11.43
N ILE A 126 5.48 -16.06 -10.20
CA ILE A 126 4.39 -15.09 -9.89
C ILE A 126 4.93 -13.65 -9.81
N GLY A 127 6.05 -13.44 -9.11
CA GLY A 127 6.65 -12.14 -8.88
C GLY A 127 6.84 -11.83 -7.39
N THR A 128 7.06 -10.56 -7.09
CA THR A 128 7.37 -10.11 -5.72
C THR A 128 6.17 -9.39 -5.12
N PHE A 129 5.74 -9.86 -3.95
CA PHE A 129 4.75 -9.21 -3.10
C PHE A 129 5.48 -8.29 -2.13
N VAL A 130 4.92 -7.11 -1.90
CA VAL A 130 5.49 -6.14 -0.95
C VAL A 130 4.42 -5.75 0.05
N LEU A 131 4.64 -6.10 1.31
CA LEU A 131 3.84 -5.63 2.43
C LEU A 131 4.59 -4.52 3.15
N ASN A 132 3.93 -3.41 3.43
CA ASN A 132 4.56 -2.25 4.03
C ASN A 132 3.69 -1.68 5.15
N LYS A 133 4.28 -1.51 6.32
CA LYS A 133 3.67 -0.82 7.45
C LYS A 133 3.60 0.68 7.16
N GLN A 134 2.44 1.28 7.39
CA GLN A 134 2.22 2.72 7.26
C GLN A 134 1.79 3.31 8.60
N PRO A 135 2.75 3.52 9.54
CA PRO A 135 2.45 4.07 10.87
C PRO A 135 1.65 5.38 10.86
N PRO A 136 1.91 6.37 9.97
CA PRO A 136 1.13 7.61 9.96
C PRO A 136 -0.37 7.40 9.72
N ASN A 137 -0.73 6.37 8.94
CA ASN A 137 -2.11 6.04 8.60
C ASN A 137 -2.66 4.89 9.43
N LYS A 138 -1.83 4.21 10.22
CA LYS A 138 -2.15 2.97 10.94
C LYS A 138 -2.69 1.87 10.01
N GLN A 139 -2.06 1.75 8.85
CA GLN A 139 -2.46 0.82 7.78
C GLN A 139 -1.34 -0.13 7.42
N ILE A 140 -1.71 -1.25 6.81
CA ILE A 140 -0.79 -2.13 6.09
C ILE A 140 -1.08 -1.98 4.60
N TRP A 141 -0.05 -1.70 3.81
CA TRP A 141 -0.17 -1.64 2.35
C TRP A 141 0.39 -2.90 1.74
N LEU A 142 -0.33 -3.47 0.77
CA LEU A 142 0.09 -4.61 -0.02
C LEU A 142 0.27 -4.16 -1.47
N SER A 143 1.36 -4.57 -2.09
CA SER A 143 1.53 -4.60 -3.54
C SER A 143 1.63 -6.05 -3.97
N SER A 144 0.55 -6.59 -4.53
CA SER A 144 0.53 -7.95 -5.08
C SER A 144 0.68 -7.90 -6.62
N PRO A 145 1.51 -8.76 -7.23
CA PRO A 145 1.56 -8.92 -8.69
C PRO A 145 0.26 -9.48 -9.28
N LEU A 146 -0.61 -10.09 -8.45
CA LEU A 146 -1.88 -10.69 -8.86
C LEU A 146 -3.06 -9.72 -8.65
N SER A 147 -3.23 -9.20 -7.44
CA SER A 147 -4.38 -8.36 -7.07
C SER A 147 -4.09 -6.85 -7.07
N GLY A 148 -2.83 -6.45 -7.32
CA GLY A 148 -2.43 -5.06 -7.37
C GLY A 148 -2.28 -4.42 -5.98
N PRO A 149 -2.31 -3.07 -5.90
CA PRO A 149 -2.14 -2.36 -4.65
C PRO A 149 -3.42 -2.37 -3.80
N LYS A 150 -3.29 -2.73 -2.53
CA LYS A 150 -4.37 -2.72 -1.53
C LYS A 150 -3.89 -2.07 -0.23
N ARG A 151 -4.84 -1.53 0.54
CA ARG A 151 -4.59 -0.90 1.84
C ARG A 151 -5.53 -1.53 2.84
N PHE A 152 -5.00 -1.97 3.96
CA PHE A 152 -5.77 -2.65 4.99
C PHE A 152 -5.78 -1.81 6.24
N ASP A 153 -6.96 -1.70 6.82
CA ASP A 153 -7.24 -1.02 8.06
C ASP A 153 -7.59 -2.07 9.13
N TRP A 154 -7.33 -1.74 10.39
CA TRP A 154 -7.69 -2.60 11.50
C TRP A 154 -9.17 -2.51 11.83
N ILE A 155 -9.82 -3.66 11.99
CA ILE A 155 -11.24 -3.77 12.31
C ILE A 155 -11.39 -4.83 13.40
N VAL A 156 -12.02 -4.47 14.52
CA VAL A 156 -12.35 -5.41 15.59
C VAL A 156 -13.66 -6.13 15.26
N GLU A 157 -13.67 -7.46 15.30
CA GLU A 157 -14.84 -8.31 15.07
C GLU A 157 -15.81 -8.22 16.28
N GLY A 158 -16.44 -7.06 16.42
CA GLY A 158 -17.30 -6.68 17.55
C GLY A 158 -17.93 -5.29 17.40
N ASP A 159 -17.35 -4.42 16.57
CA ASP A 159 -17.94 -3.12 16.19
C ASP A 159 -19.15 -3.25 15.24
N ARG A 160 -19.53 -4.47 14.85
CA ARG A 160 -20.78 -4.72 14.15
C ARG A 160 -21.92 -4.41 15.13
N MET A 161 -22.59 -3.27 14.94
CA MET A 161 -23.71 -2.76 15.75
C MET A 161 -24.93 -3.70 15.95
N HIS A 162 -24.85 -5.00 15.67
CA HIS A 162 -25.97 -5.95 15.78
C HIS A 162 -25.63 -7.36 16.28
N GLU A 163 -24.47 -7.62 16.90
CA GLU A 163 -24.25 -8.90 17.58
C GLU A 163 -24.32 -8.71 19.10
N LYS A 164 -25.22 -9.46 19.74
CA LYS A 164 -25.61 -9.30 21.14
C LYS A 164 -24.39 -9.37 22.06
N GLN A 165 -24.27 -8.38 22.93
CA GLN A 165 -23.15 -8.05 23.81
C GLN A 165 -22.73 -9.13 24.85
N ASP A 166 -23.34 -10.33 24.84
CA ASP A 166 -23.21 -11.32 25.91
C ASP A 166 -22.66 -12.71 25.45
N THR A 167 -22.00 -12.84 24.29
CA THR A 167 -21.51 -14.18 23.86
C THR A 167 -20.13 -14.24 23.18
N ARG A 168 -19.33 -13.16 23.14
CA ARG A 168 -17.93 -13.30 22.71
C ARG A 168 -17.00 -12.57 23.67
N GLU A 169 -16.30 -13.37 24.48
CA GLU A 169 -15.23 -12.93 25.38
C GLU A 169 -13.96 -12.51 24.63
N PHE A 170 -13.91 -12.67 23.30
CA PHE A 170 -12.75 -12.36 22.47
C PHE A 170 -13.14 -11.46 21.31
N ALA A 171 -12.68 -10.20 21.36
CA ALA A 171 -12.82 -9.25 20.27
C ALA A 171 -11.58 -9.38 19.36
N ASN A 172 -11.55 -10.39 18.49
CA ASN A 172 -10.43 -10.61 17.59
C ASN A 172 -10.44 -9.53 16.48
N GLY A 173 -9.30 -8.85 16.31
CA GLY A 173 -9.16 -7.84 15.26
C GLY A 173 -8.52 -8.39 13.99
N GLN A 174 -8.85 -7.78 12.86
CA GLN A 174 -8.44 -8.21 11.54
C GLN A 174 -8.06 -7.03 10.64
N TRP A 175 -7.12 -7.29 9.71
CA TRP A 175 -6.74 -6.34 8.67
C TRP A 175 -7.64 -6.49 7.45
N VAL A 176 -8.48 -5.50 7.18
CA VAL A 176 -9.52 -5.55 6.15
C VAL A 176 -9.37 -4.38 5.19
N TYR A 177 -9.53 -4.66 3.90
CA TYR A 177 -9.59 -3.63 2.87
C TYR A 177 -11.01 -3.07 2.78
N LEU A 178 -11.21 -1.85 3.30
CA LEU A 178 -12.53 -1.21 3.37
C LEU A 178 -13.22 -1.04 2.01
N ARG A 179 -12.51 -1.11 0.89
CA ARG A 179 -13.13 -0.92 -0.43
C ARG A 179 -14.00 -2.11 -0.85
N ASP A 180 -13.51 -3.32 -0.66
CA ASP A 180 -14.15 -4.56 -1.12
C ASP A 180 -14.46 -5.55 0.02
N GLY A 181 -14.06 -5.24 1.25
CA GLY A 181 -14.23 -6.09 2.43
C GLY A 181 -13.26 -7.27 2.48
N SER A 182 -12.25 -7.33 1.61
CA SER A 182 -11.28 -8.44 1.60
C SER A 182 -10.37 -8.39 2.81
N ASN A 183 -10.15 -9.55 3.42
CA ASN A 183 -9.23 -9.73 4.54
C ASN A 183 -7.81 -10.00 4.02
N LEU A 184 -6.80 -9.38 4.65
CA LEU A 184 -5.39 -9.55 4.27
C LEU A 184 -4.93 -11.01 4.41
N THR A 185 -5.26 -11.67 5.51
CA THR A 185 -4.90 -13.07 5.79
C THR A 185 -5.52 -14.02 4.78
N ASP A 186 -6.81 -13.87 4.48
CA ASP A 186 -7.48 -14.69 3.48
C ASP A 186 -6.88 -14.50 2.09
N LEU A 187 -6.54 -13.25 1.74
CA LEU A 187 -5.88 -12.93 0.48
C LEU A 187 -4.50 -13.60 0.39
N LEU A 188 -3.66 -13.46 1.41
CA LEU A 188 -2.32 -14.08 1.43
C LEU A 188 -2.39 -15.61 1.41
N ASN A 189 -3.33 -16.21 2.15
CA ASN A 189 -3.58 -17.66 2.09
C ASN A 189 -3.92 -18.11 0.66
N SER A 190 -4.76 -17.35 -0.05
CA SER A 190 -5.15 -17.68 -1.42
C SER A 190 -4.04 -17.46 -2.47
N GLU A 191 -3.24 -16.40 -2.33
CA GLU A 191 -2.23 -16.02 -3.33
C GLU A 191 -0.90 -16.72 -3.12
N LEU A 192 -0.52 -16.99 -1.86
CA LEU A 192 0.75 -17.62 -1.48
C LEU A 192 0.60 -19.08 -1.04
N THR A 193 -0.62 -19.63 -1.06
CA THR A 193 -0.94 -20.99 -0.59
C THR A 193 -0.50 -21.22 0.87
N LEU A 194 -0.65 -20.19 1.71
CA LEU A 194 -0.33 -20.25 3.13
C LEU A 194 -1.51 -20.81 3.93
N ASN A 195 -1.21 -21.30 5.14
CA ASN A 195 -2.18 -21.82 6.09
C ASN A 195 -2.21 -20.96 7.37
N LEU A 196 -2.38 -19.64 7.21
CA LEU A 196 -2.53 -18.71 8.34
C LEU A 196 -3.92 -18.93 9.00
N PRO A 197 -4.01 -19.05 10.34
CA PRO A 197 -5.28 -19.06 11.04
C PRO A 197 -5.98 -17.71 10.90
N LYS A 198 -7.32 -17.73 11.01
CA LYS A 198 -8.13 -16.50 10.97
C LYS A 198 -7.98 -15.64 12.23
N ASP A 199 -7.63 -16.28 13.33
CA ASP A 199 -7.34 -15.63 14.60
C ASP A 199 -5.83 -15.71 14.86
N ILE A 200 -5.14 -14.64 14.49
CA ILE A 200 -3.70 -14.48 14.73
C ILE A 200 -3.47 -13.82 16.10
N TYR A 201 -4.51 -13.26 16.72
CA TYR A 201 -4.40 -12.35 17.87
C TYR A 201 -4.92 -12.96 19.17
N SER A 202 -5.38 -14.21 19.15
CA SER A 202 -5.85 -14.94 20.33
C SER A 202 -4.87 -14.91 21.50
N GLU A 203 -3.56 -14.95 21.23
CA GLU A 203 -2.52 -14.99 22.29
C GLU A 203 -2.15 -13.61 22.86
N ILE A 204 -2.53 -12.50 22.19
CA ILE A 204 -2.20 -11.13 22.64
C ILE A 204 -3.33 -10.54 23.48
N LEU A 205 -4.55 -11.05 23.33
CA LEU A 205 -5.75 -10.52 23.98
C LEU A 205 -6.10 -11.25 25.30
N ASP A 206 -5.23 -12.13 25.79
CA ASP A 206 -5.32 -12.78 27.11
C ASP A 206 -4.73 -11.93 28.26
#